data_AF-A0A084SLU9-F1
#
_entry.id   AF-A0A084SLU9-F1
#
_cell.length_a   1.000
_cell.length_b   1.000
_cell.length_c   1.000
_cell.angle_alpha   90.00
_cell.angle_beta   90.00
_cell.angle_gamma   90.00
#
_symmetry.space_group_name_H-M   'P 1'
#
loop_
_entity.id
_entity.type
_entity.pdbx_description
1 polymer ?
#
loop_
_entity_poly.entity_id
_entity_poly.type
_entity_poly.pdbx_seq_one_letter_code
_entity_poly.pdbx_strand_id
1 'polypeptide(L)'
;MFRFQTRIVALSLLSLSLAVTGCGGVEAEDVAPEQQVSSDANHEAHADHAHDQDIGTTESAACGNCDNCVLHARCLQPKLPYGLTYWSDKVAIINSNHAHKGCVAMIPTSSSYGHVAYVSNVDTAPSPNRITLREANWVGNTCSSRTGTKDGLNIRNYWCPAGVHGSNCAGPM
;
A
#
# COMPACT_ATOMS: atom_id res chain seq x y z
N MET A 1 29.31 13.70 53.48
CA MET A 1 30.49 13.58 52.59
C MET A 1 30.00 13.36 51.17
N PHE A 2 30.33 14.29 50.27
CA PHE A 2 29.90 14.32 48.87
C PHE A 2 30.73 13.37 47.99
N ARG A 3 30.12 12.83 46.92
CA ARG A 3 30.60 12.97 45.53
C ARG A 3 29.59 12.40 44.52
N PHE A 4 28.99 13.32 43.76
CA PHE A 4 28.27 13.05 42.51
C PHE A 4 29.29 12.79 41.38
N GLN A 5 29.02 11.82 40.50
CA GLN A 5 29.67 11.72 39.19
C GLN A 5 28.60 11.65 38.11
N THR A 6 28.20 12.82 37.61
CA THR A 6 27.45 13.00 36.37
C THR A 6 28.43 12.97 35.20
N ARG A 7 28.30 11.97 34.31
CA ARG A 7 29.00 11.97 33.02
C ARG A 7 28.12 12.66 31.99
N ILE A 8 28.57 13.83 31.56
CA ILE A 8 28.03 14.59 30.44
C ILE A 8 28.56 13.91 29.16
N VAL A 9 27.68 13.36 28.33
CA VAL A 9 28.03 12.89 26.98
C VAL A 9 27.56 13.95 25.99
N ALA A 10 28.51 14.43 25.20
CA ALA A 10 28.39 15.59 24.32
C ALA A 10 27.38 15.37 23.18
N LEU A 11 26.52 16.36 22.96
CA LEU A 11 25.75 16.54 21.72
C LEU A 11 26.73 16.85 20.57
N SER A 12 26.81 15.95 19.59
CA SER A 12 27.37 16.29 18.27
C SER A 12 26.25 16.77 17.35
N LEU A 13 26.25 18.07 17.07
CA LEU A 13 25.47 18.69 16.01
C LEU A 13 26.20 18.44 14.68
N LEU A 14 25.68 17.56 13.83
CA LEU A 14 26.09 17.50 12.43
C LEU A 14 25.07 18.23 11.55
N SER A 15 25.54 19.32 10.97
CA SER A 15 24.83 20.22 10.07
C SER A 15 24.75 19.67 8.64
N LEU A 16 23.54 19.76 8.08
CA LEU A 16 23.15 20.24 6.75
C LEU A 16 23.86 19.73 5.49
N SER A 17 23.08 19.14 4.58
CA SER A 17 23.25 19.31 3.13
C SER A 17 21.89 19.17 2.45
N LEU A 18 21.30 20.30 2.05
CA LEU A 18 20.18 20.33 1.10
C LEU A 18 20.76 20.10 -0.31
N ALA A 19 20.32 19.04 -0.97
CA ALA A 19 20.49 18.91 -2.42
C ALA A 19 19.14 19.24 -3.08
N VAL A 20 19.06 20.44 -3.67
CA VAL A 20 18.01 20.79 -4.62
C VAL A 20 18.47 20.28 -5.98
N THR A 21 17.90 19.17 -6.46
CA THR A 21 17.91 18.83 -7.88
C THR A 21 16.62 19.34 -8.48
N GLY A 22 16.68 20.55 -9.03
CA GLY A 22 15.66 21.09 -9.92
C GLY A 22 15.71 20.35 -11.26
N CYS A 23 14.58 19.78 -11.68
CA CYS A 23 14.38 19.37 -13.06
C CYS A 23 13.82 20.59 -13.80
N GLY A 24 14.71 21.26 -14.54
CA GLY A 24 14.34 22.41 -15.38
C GLY A 24 13.41 21.99 -16.50
N GLY A 25 12.29 22.71 -16.62
CA GLY A 25 11.54 22.78 -17.85
C GLY A 25 12.35 23.56 -18.90
N VAL A 26 12.35 23.07 -20.12
CA VAL A 26 12.79 23.83 -21.29
C VAL A 26 11.53 24.22 -22.04
N GLU A 27 11.34 25.52 -22.22
CA GLU A 27 10.44 26.10 -23.20
C GLU A 27 11.26 26.39 -24.46
N ALA A 28 10.72 26.01 -25.63
CA ALA A 28 10.94 26.63 -26.94
C ALA A 28 9.98 25.93 -27.94
N GLU A 29 8.88 26.60 -28.31
CA GLU A 29 8.68 27.29 -29.61
C GLU A 29 8.42 26.30 -30.77
N ASP A 30 7.16 26.12 -31.14
CA ASP A 30 6.43 26.84 -32.22
C ASP A 30 6.86 26.40 -33.62
N VAL A 31 6.05 25.50 -34.23
CA VAL A 31 5.82 25.44 -35.68
C VAL A 31 4.42 24.85 -35.92
N ALA A 32 3.47 25.69 -36.31
CA ALA A 32 2.28 25.28 -37.08
C ALA A 32 2.64 25.25 -38.59
N PRO A 33 1.92 24.51 -39.47
CA PRO A 33 0.62 25.02 -39.94
C PRO A 33 -0.45 23.94 -40.29
N GLU A 34 -1.70 24.36 -40.03
CA GLU A 34 -2.98 24.18 -40.76
C GLU A 34 -3.18 23.03 -41.77
N GLN A 35 -4.30 22.30 -41.63
CA GLN A 35 -5.38 22.32 -42.63
C GLN A 35 -6.68 21.65 -42.14
N GLN A 36 -7.79 22.35 -42.42
CA GLN A 36 -9.19 21.98 -42.23
C GLN A 36 -9.62 20.78 -43.10
N VAL A 37 -10.67 20.05 -42.70
CA VAL A 37 -11.93 19.87 -43.45
C VAL A 37 -12.85 18.88 -42.73
N SER A 38 -14.08 19.33 -42.53
CA SER A 38 -15.29 18.62 -42.10
C SER A 38 -15.90 17.77 -43.23
N SER A 39 -16.56 16.64 -42.91
CA SER A 39 -17.93 16.30 -43.39
C SER A 39 -18.42 14.90 -43.00
N ASP A 40 -19.73 14.80 -42.92
CA ASP A 40 -20.62 13.76 -42.41
C ASP A 40 -20.73 12.43 -43.20
N ALA A 41 -21.17 11.41 -42.45
CA ALA A 41 -22.17 10.38 -42.75
C ALA A 41 -21.92 9.22 -43.75
N ASN A 42 -22.09 8.00 -43.19
CA ASN A 42 -22.71 6.77 -43.71
C ASN A 42 -21.95 5.86 -44.69
N HIS A 43 -21.48 4.71 -44.17
CA HIS A 43 -21.79 3.41 -44.78
C HIS A 43 -21.58 2.23 -43.81
N GLU A 44 -22.62 1.43 -43.63
CA GLU A 44 -22.54 0.08 -43.08
C GLU A 44 -22.01 -0.90 -44.13
N ALA A 45 -21.14 -1.84 -43.74
CA ALA A 45 -21.16 -3.23 -44.21
C ALA A 45 -20.10 -4.09 -43.49
N HIS A 46 -20.60 -5.01 -42.66
CA HIS A 46 -20.19 -6.40 -42.54
C HIS A 46 -18.71 -6.82 -42.43
N ALA A 47 -18.40 -7.30 -41.22
CA ALA A 47 -17.76 -8.57 -40.89
C ALA A 47 -16.38 -8.89 -41.49
N ASP A 48 -15.35 -8.82 -40.64
CA ASP A 48 -14.46 -9.97 -40.50
C ASP A 48 -13.88 -10.08 -39.09
N HIS A 49 -13.82 -11.33 -38.63
CA HIS A 49 -13.46 -11.75 -37.28
C HIS A 49 -12.00 -11.43 -36.93
N ALA A 50 -11.79 -10.37 -36.14
CA ALA A 50 -10.62 -10.26 -35.28
C ALA A 50 -11.08 -10.56 -33.85
N HIS A 51 -10.74 -11.75 -33.37
CA HIS A 51 -10.98 -12.20 -32.01
C HIS A 51 -10.04 -11.43 -31.08
N ASP A 52 -10.43 -10.21 -30.74
CA ASP A 52 -9.79 -9.43 -29.69
C ASP A 52 -10.11 -10.16 -28.38
N GLN A 53 -9.14 -10.94 -27.93
CA GLN A 53 -9.16 -11.53 -26.60
C GLN A 53 -8.98 -10.37 -25.63
N ASP A 54 -10.09 -9.72 -25.30
CA ASP A 54 -10.27 -8.99 -24.07
C ASP A 54 -9.82 -9.92 -22.95
N ILE A 55 -8.56 -9.75 -22.52
CA ILE A 55 -8.08 -10.29 -21.26
C ILE A 55 -8.81 -9.46 -20.22
N GLY A 56 -10.08 -9.83 -20.03
CA GLY A 56 -10.92 -9.38 -18.97
C GLY A 56 -10.10 -9.58 -17.72
N THR A 57 -9.73 -8.46 -17.12
CA THR A 57 -9.22 -8.39 -15.76
C THR A 57 -10.21 -9.19 -14.96
N THR A 58 -9.82 -10.42 -14.63
CA THR A 58 -10.66 -11.32 -13.87
C THR A 58 -10.83 -10.63 -12.54
N GLU A 59 -11.98 -9.97 -12.39
CA GLU A 59 -12.42 -9.45 -11.12
C GLU A 59 -12.23 -10.58 -10.13
N SER A 60 -11.33 -10.33 -9.18
CA SER A 60 -10.88 -11.25 -8.16
C SER A 60 -12.03 -12.15 -7.74
N ALA A 61 -12.00 -13.42 -8.16
CA ALA A 61 -12.89 -14.45 -7.64
C ALA A 61 -12.92 -14.28 -6.11
N ALA A 62 -14.11 -14.09 -5.55
CA ALA A 62 -14.30 -13.60 -4.19
C ALA A 62 -13.37 -14.33 -3.22
N CYS A 63 -12.45 -13.59 -2.57
CA CYS A 63 -11.50 -14.16 -1.63
C CYS A 63 -12.24 -14.77 -0.42
N GLY A 64 -12.51 -16.08 -0.48
CA GLY A 64 -13.43 -16.78 0.43
C GLY A 64 -12.80 -17.46 1.66
N ASN A 65 -11.50 -17.30 1.88
CA ASN A 65 -10.79 -17.93 3.01
C ASN A 65 -11.05 -17.21 4.34
N CYS A 66 -12.31 -17.17 4.79
CA CYS A 66 -12.73 -16.41 5.98
C CYS A 66 -12.27 -17.03 7.31
N ASP A 67 -11.73 -18.23 7.30
CA ASP A 67 -11.17 -18.97 8.43
C ASP A 67 -9.65 -18.75 8.62
N ASN A 68 -8.98 -18.08 7.68
CA ASN A 68 -7.53 -17.90 7.74
C ASN A 68 -7.08 -16.53 7.26
N CYS A 69 -6.55 -15.73 8.19
CA CYS A 69 -6.07 -14.37 7.92
C CYS A 69 -5.01 -14.32 6.80
N VAL A 70 -4.11 -15.29 6.75
CA VAL A 70 -3.00 -15.32 5.78
C VAL A 70 -3.50 -15.70 4.39
N LEU A 71 -4.36 -16.71 4.29
CA LEU A 71 -4.93 -17.13 2.99
C LEU A 71 -5.82 -16.04 2.40
N HIS A 72 -6.59 -15.34 3.24
CA HIS A 72 -7.40 -14.21 2.78
C HIS A 72 -6.53 -13.02 2.34
N ALA A 73 -5.55 -12.62 3.17
CA ALA A 73 -4.65 -11.52 2.82
C ALA A 73 -3.85 -11.83 1.56
N ARG A 74 -3.41 -13.07 1.34
CA ARG A 74 -2.71 -13.49 0.11
C ARG A 74 -3.63 -13.52 -1.11
N CYS A 75 -4.89 -13.90 -0.94
CA CYS A 75 -5.84 -13.80 -2.05
C CYS A 75 -6.02 -12.35 -2.52
N LEU A 76 -6.08 -11.39 -1.58
CA LEU A 76 -6.18 -9.96 -1.89
C LEU A 76 -4.84 -9.34 -2.33
N GLN A 77 -3.73 -9.91 -1.90
CA GLN A 77 -2.37 -9.51 -2.28
C GLN A 77 -1.53 -10.74 -2.63
N PRO A 78 -1.59 -11.21 -3.90
CA PRO A 78 -0.94 -12.46 -4.33
C PRO A 78 0.58 -12.51 -4.15
N LYS A 79 1.24 -11.36 -4.03
CA LYS A 79 2.69 -11.28 -3.81
C LYS A 79 3.10 -11.50 -2.34
N LEU A 80 2.15 -11.64 -1.40
CA LEU A 80 2.46 -11.86 0.02
C LEU A 80 3.26 -13.16 0.20
N PRO A 81 4.46 -13.13 0.85
CA PRO A 81 5.28 -14.31 1.05
C PRO A 81 4.55 -15.47 1.72
N TYR A 82 5.01 -16.69 1.45
CA TYR A 82 4.55 -17.90 2.14
C TYR A 82 5.24 -18.06 3.50
N GLY A 83 4.82 -19.06 4.28
CA GLY A 83 5.45 -19.37 5.57
C GLY A 83 5.06 -18.43 6.72
N LEU A 84 3.94 -17.70 6.62
CA LEU A 84 3.52 -16.72 7.62
C LEU A 84 2.67 -17.35 8.74
N THR A 85 3.08 -18.50 9.29
CA THR A 85 2.27 -19.20 10.30
C THR A 85 2.34 -18.48 11.64
N TYR A 86 3.55 -18.20 12.14
CA TYR A 86 3.76 -17.62 13.46
C TYR A 86 3.97 -16.11 13.39
N TRP A 87 3.81 -15.45 14.54
CA TRP A 87 4.06 -14.01 14.65
C TRP A 87 5.50 -13.65 14.27
N SER A 88 6.48 -14.50 14.60
CA SER A 88 7.88 -14.32 14.20
C SER A 88 8.05 -14.21 12.69
N ASP A 89 7.37 -15.07 11.93
CA ASP A 89 7.46 -15.12 10.47
C ASP A 89 6.84 -13.86 9.83
N LYS A 90 5.72 -13.40 10.39
CA LYS A 90 5.04 -12.16 9.97
C LYS A 90 5.89 -10.93 10.23
N VAL A 91 6.56 -10.88 11.37
CA VAL A 91 7.45 -9.77 11.72
C VAL A 91 8.68 -9.74 10.82
N ALA A 92 9.24 -10.90 10.49
CA ALA A 92 10.45 -11.01 9.67
C ALA A 92 10.29 -10.42 8.25
N ILE A 93 9.06 -10.36 7.73
CA ILE A 93 8.79 -9.79 6.40
C ILE A 93 8.42 -8.32 6.42
N ILE A 94 8.31 -7.66 7.59
CA ILE A 94 7.97 -6.23 7.63
C ILE A 94 9.01 -5.41 6.84
N ASN A 95 8.53 -4.57 5.94
CA ASN A 95 9.38 -3.69 5.12
C ASN A 95 8.86 -2.24 5.02
N SER A 96 7.78 -1.91 5.73
CA SER A 96 7.23 -0.55 5.77
C SER A 96 6.68 -0.21 7.14
N ASN A 97 6.92 1.02 7.58
CA ASN A 97 6.26 1.64 8.73
C ASN A 97 5.00 2.44 8.33
N HIS A 98 4.76 2.65 7.03
CA HIS A 98 3.65 3.43 6.48
C HIS A 98 2.58 2.52 5.83
N ALA A 99 1.32 2.88 6.03
CA ALA A 99 0.19 2.21 5.39
C ALA A 99 0.06 2.64 3.93
N HIS A 100 -0.09 1.69 3.02
CA HIS A 100 -0.54 1.95 1.67
C HIS A 100 -1.60 0.93 1.27
N LYS A 101 -2.54 1.35 0.42
CA LYS A 101 -3.46 0.41 -0.24
C LYS A 101 -2.65 -0.66 -0.95
N GLY A 102 -3.04 -1.92 -0.77
CA GLY A 102 -2.32 -3.06 -1.34
C GLY A 102 -1.29 -3.69 -0.40
N CYS A 103 -0.89 -3.01 0.67
CA CYS A 103 -0.02 -3.60 1.70
C CYS A 103 -0.80 -4.56 2.61
N VAL A 104 -0.05 -5.31 3.41
CA VAL A 104 -0.57 -6.21 4.44
C VAL A 104 -0.09 -5.72 5.80
N ALA A 105 -1.03 -5.38 6.68
CA ALA A 105 -0.79 -4.98 8.05
C ALA A 105 -0.44 -6.20 8.92
N MET A 106 0.60 -6.09 9.73
CA MET A 106 1.02 -7.09 10.71
C MET A 106 0.50 -6.67 12.09
N ILE A 107 -0.39 -7.47 12.67
CA ILE A 107 -1.13 -7.12 13.89
C ILE A 107 -0.78 -8.13 14.98
N PRO A 108 -0.06 -7.74 16.04
CA PRO A 108 0.15 -8.61 17.19
C PRO A 108 -1.19 -8.90 17.87
N THR A 109 -1.33 -10.13 18.37
CA THR A 109 -2.47 -10.57 19.19
C THR A 109 -1.92 -11.30 20.42
N SER A 110 -2.79 -11.81 21.29
CA SER A 110 -2.38 -12.68 22.40
C SER A 110 -1.98 -14.09 21.96
N SER A 111 -2.23 -14.47 20.69
CA SER A 111 -1.86 -15.76 20.13
C SER A 111 -0.43 -15.73 19.58
N SER A 112 0.27 -16.87 19.66
CA SER A 112 1.59 -17.07 19.03
C SER A 112 1.58 -16.90 17.51
N TYR A 113 0.41 -16.97 16.88
CA TYR A 113 0.25 -16.74 15.44
C TYR A 113 0.23 -15.26 15.08
N GLY A 114 -0.22 -14.36 15.97
CA GLY A 114 -0.54 -12.98 15.59
C GLY A 114 -1.66 -12.92 14.52
N HIS A 115 -1.69 -11.85 13.73
CA HIS A 115 -2.69 -11.65 12.68
C HIS A 115 -2.13 -10.84 11.50
N VAL A 116 -2.73 -11.01 10.32
CA VAL A 116 -2.45 -10.17 9.13
C VAL A 116 -3.75 -9.70 8.48
N ALA A 117 -3.75 -8.49 7.95
CA ALA A 117 -4.92 -7.92 7.29
C ALA A 117 -4.52 -7.13 6.03
N TYR A 118 -5.31 -7.21 4.98
CA TYR A 118 -5.07 -6.45 3.75
C TYR A 118 -5.49 -4.99 3.94
N VAL A 119 -4.64 -4.04 3.58
CA VAL A 119 -4.99 -2.62 3.59
C VAL A 119 -5.74 -2.28 2.31
N SER A 120 -7.06 -2.09 2.41
CA SER A 120 -7.91 -1.77 1.27
C SER A 120 -8.01 -0.28 0.96
N ASN A 121 -7.84 0.56 1.99
CA ASN A 121 -7.84 2.01 1.85
C ASN A 121 -6.98 2.68 2.93
N VAL A 122 -6.45 3.86 2.60
CA VAL A 122 -5.83 4.79 3.54
C VAL A 122 -6.41 6.17 3.27
N ASP A 123 -7.18 6.67 4.22
CA ASP A 123 -7.72 8.02 4.21
C ASP A 123 -6.76 8.95 4.95
N THR A 124 -6.19 9.89 4.20
CA THR A 124 -5.21 10.88 4.67
C THR A 124 -5.82 12.26 4.92
N ALA A 125 -7.13 12.43 4.74
CA ALA A 125 -7.82 13.67 5.11
C ALA A 125 -7.88 13.89 6.63
N PRO A 126 -8.18 12.87 7.47
CA PRO A 126 -8.16 13.04 8.92
C PRO A 126 -6.73 12.92 9.49
N SER A 127 -6.48 13.63 10.60
CA SER A 127 -5.26 13.49 11.39
C SER A 127 -5.59 12.96 12.79
N PRO A 128 -5.11 11.76 13.18
CA PRO A 128 -4.27 10.84 12.38
C PRO A 128 -5.04 10.12 11.25
N ASN A 129 -4.28 9.68 10.24
CA ASN A 129 -4.79 8.94 9.08
C ASN A 129 -5.66 7.73 9.50
N ARG A 130 -6.68 7.42 8.70
CA ARG A 130 -7.51 6.23 8.90
C ARG A 130 -7.20 5.14 7.87
N ILE A 131 -7.02 3.93 8.36
CA ILE A 131 -6.69 2.74 7.59
C ILE A 131 -7.90 1.84 7.59
N THR A 132 -8.34 1.38 6.42
CA THR A 132 -9.36 0.35 6.29
C THR A 132 -8.70 -0.99 5.98
N LEU A 133 -9.01 -1.99 6.79
CA LEU A 133 -8.53 -3.35 6.68
C LEU A 133 -9.63 -4.25 6.10
N ARG A 134 -9.24 -5.19 5.23
CA ARG A 134 -10.03 -6.39 4.91
C ARG A 134 -9.30 -7.59 5.49
N GLU A 135 -9.97 -8.33 6.35
CA GLU A 135 -9.35 -9.40 7.14
C GLU A 135 -10.29 -10.58 7.32
N ALA A 136 -9.71 -11.73 7.63
CA ALA A 136 -10.42 -12.98 7.87
C ALA A 136 -9.99 -13.57 9.19
N ASN A 137 -10.92 -14.24 9.88
CA ASN A 137 -10.67 -14.87 11.16
C ASN A 137 -10.14 -13.91 12.24
N TRP A 138 -10.52 -12.63 12.13
CA TRP A 138 -10.41 -11.68 13.24
C TRP A 138 -11.52 -11.95 14.26
N VAL A 139 -12.74 -12.08 13.75
CA VAL A 139 -13.84 -12.79 14.38
C VAL A 139 -13.86 -14.18 13.76
N GLY A 140 -13.95 -15.22 14.59
CA GLY A 140 -13.86 -16.63 14.18
C GLY A 140 -14.60 -16.94 12.88
N ASN A 141 -13.91 -17.55 11.90
CA ASN A 141 -14.46 -17.99 10.62
C ASN A 141 -15.23 -16.93 9.81
N THR A 142 -14.92 -15.65 10.01
CA THR A 142 -15.62 -14.53 9.37
C THR A 142 -14.65 -13.63 8.61
N CYS A 143 -15.04 -13.23 7.40
CA CYS A 143 -14.42 -12.11 6.70
C CYS A 143 -15.04 -10.80 7.20
N SER A 144 -14.21 -9.85 7.60
CA SER A 144 -14.66 -8.60 8.18
C SER A 144 -13.84 -7.41 7.67
N SER A 145 -14.31 -6.22 8.02
CA SER A 145 -13.61 -4.97 7.74
C SER A 145 -13.58 -4.14 9.02
N ARG A 146 -12.43 -3.51 9.27
CA ARG A 146 -12.26 -2.55 10.37
C ARG A 146 -11.58 -1.30 9.83
N THR A 147 -12.00 -0.15 10.34
CA THR A 147 -11.38 1.14 10.03
C THR A 147 -10.95 1.82 11.32
N GLY A 148 -9.74 2.37 11.34
CA GLY A 148 -9.19 3.04 12.51
C GLY A 148 -7.82 3.62 12.25
N THR A 149 -7.20 4.15 13.30
CA THR A 149 -5.80 4.59 13.25
C THR A 149 -4.86 3.39 13.34
N LYS A 150 -3.57 3.57 13.05
CA LYS A 150 -2.57 2.48 13.20
C LYS A 150 -2.61 1.88 14.61
N ASP A 151 -2.58 2.74 15.62
CA ASP A 151 -2.61 2.34 17.03
C ASP A 151 -3.98 1.77 17.43
N GLY A 152 -5.08 2.38 16.99
CA GLY A 152 -6.43 1.91 17.29
C GLY A 152 -6.74 0.53 16.69
N LEU A 153 -6.05 0.15 15.61
CA LEU A 153 -6.14 -1.18 15.00
C LEU A 153 -5.06 -2.13 15.51
N ASN A 154 -4.20 -1.68 16.43
CA ASN A 154 -3.04 -2.41 16.95
C ASN A 154 -2.11 -2.92 15.83
N ILE A 155 -1.88 -2.12 14.79
CA ILE A 155 -1.00 -2.51 13.69
C ILE A 155 0.45 -2.23 14.09
N ARG A 156 1.29 -3.27 14.12
CA ARG A 156 2.73 -3.10 14.37
C ARG A 156 3.39 -2.33 13.23
N ASN A 157 3.27 -2.83 12.01
CA ASN A 157 3.83 -2.29 10.77
C ASN A 157 3.25 -3.05 9.57
N TYR A 158 3.80 -2.85 8.38
CA TYR A 158 3.27 -3.39 7.13
C TYR A 158 4.34 -4.14 6.34
N TRP A 159 3.89 -5.11 5.55
CA TRP A 159 4.61 -5.56 4.38
C TRP A 159 3.93 -5.00 3.13
N CYS A 160 4.71 -4.44 2.22
CA CYS A 160 4.27 -3.86 0.96
C CYS A 160 5.02 -4.52 -0.19
N PRO A 161 4.35 -4.94 -1.27
CA PRO A 161 5.05 -5.44 -2.44
C PRO A 161 5.85 -4.32 -3.11
N ALA A 162 6.93 -4.70 -3.79
CA ALA A 162 7.71 -3.76 -4.60
C ALA A 162 6.80 -2.98 -5.57
N GLY A 163 7.02 -1.68 -5.67
CA GLY A 163 6.24 -0.75 -6.50
C GLY A 163 5.12 0.01 -5.76
N VAL A 164 4.67 -0.44 -4.58
CA VAL A 164 3.63 0.27 -3.81
C VAL A 164 4.18 1.48 -3.05
N HIS A 165 5.50 1.56 -2.88
CA HIS A 165 6.19 2.70 -2.26
C HIS A 165 6.27 3.95 -3.16
N GLY A 166 5.83 3.88 -4.43
CA GLY A 166 6.09 4.95 -5.40
C GLY A 166 5.29 6.24 -5.22
N SER A 167 4.14 6.21 -4.54
CA SER A 167 3.16 7.30 -4.70
C SER A 167 2.83 8.10 -3.43
N ASN A 168 3.14 7.61 -2.23
CA ASN A 168 2.65 8.22 -0.97
C ASN A 168 3.70 8.35 0.14
N CYS A 169 5.00 8.33 -0.18
CA CYS A 169 6.10 8.36 0.80
C CYS A 169 6.36 9.74 1.47
N ALA A 170 5.41 10.68 1.42
CA ALA A 170 5.55 12.02 1.99
C ALA A 170 4.42 12.41 2.95
N GLY A 171 3.78 11.44 3.62
CA GLY A 171 2.79 11.71 4.67
C GLY A 171 3.42 11.69 6.06
N PRO A 172 3.25 12.73 6.91
CA PRO A 172 3.70 12.68 8.30
C PRO A 172 2.98 11.59 9.10
N MET A 173 3.70 11.06 10.10
CA MET A 173 3.25 10.06 11.08
C MET A 173 2.05 10.55 11.89
#